data_AF-A0A024FGA6-F1
#
_entry.id   AF-A0A024FGA6-F1
#
_cell.length_a   1.000
_cell.length_b   1.000
_cell.length_c   1.000
_cell.angle_alpha   90.00
_cell.angle_beta   90.00
_cell.angle_gamma   90.00
#
_symmetry.space_group_name_H-M   'P 1'
#
loop_
_entity.id
_entity.type
_entity.pdbx_description
1 polymer ?
#
loop_
_entity_poly.entity_id
_entity_poly.type
_entity_poly.pdbx_seq_one_letter_code
_entity_poly.pdbx_strand_id
1 'polypeptide(L)'
;MNVIEKIKIKINSFEFLMCLLGASISLLLIGFAASSIVISIFCVFSLRYFILNREKITFRFDLALIVPLLLYLYFLQTYFWSVDKGQTLKGFERMIVLALVPIAFSIIPKVSYKNYRYVLGVFTWSNALLGIFFLCSAFYYFMQKHSISVFTYHELVSVLDLNAVYVTLIFSISFFYLLSLKKKQL
;
A
#
# COMPACT_ATOMS: atom_id res chain seq x y z
N MET A 1 -9.31 31.52 10.94
CA MET A 1 -9.57 30.11 10.61
C MET A 1 -8.95 29.25 11.70
N ASN A 2 -9.79 28.54 12.45
CA ASN A 2 -9.38 27.84 13.66
C ASN A 2 -8.53 26.58 13.29
N VAL A 3 -7.62 26.13 14.16
CA VAL A 3 -6.74 24.97 13.85
C VAL A 3 -7.57 23.71 13.53
N ILE A 4 -8.68 23.54 14.23
CA ILE A 4 -9.64 22.44 14.05
C ILE A 4 -10.27 22.48 12.64
N GLU A 5 -10.59 23.67 12.13
CA GLU A 5 -11.16 23.82 10.78
C GLU A 5 -10.14 23.42 9.71
N LYS A 6 -8.87 23.82 9.86
CA LYS A 6 -7.78 23.42 8.95
C LYS A 6 -7.62 21.90 8.90
N ILE A 7 -7.67 21.23 10.06
CA ILE A 7 -7.56 19.77 10.15
C ILE A 7 -8.76 19.12 9.45
N LYS A 8 -9.99 19.59 9.71
CA LYS A 8 -11.20 19.05 9.10
C LYS A 8 -11.17 19.18 7.57
N ILE A 9 -10.72 20.32 7.06
CA ILE A 9 -10.56 20.54 5.62
C ILE A 9 -9.52 19.58 5.04
N LYS A 10 -8.38 19.40 5.71
CA LYS A 10 -7.31 18.52 5.22
C LYS A 10 -7.72 17.05 5.21
N ILE A 11 -8.40 16.56 6.25
CA ILE A 11 -8.89 15.17 6.32
C ILE A 11 -9.89 14.86 5.19
N ASN A 12 -10.67 15.85 4.77
CA ASN A 12 -11.65 15.69 3.69
C ASN A 12 -11.05 15.96 2.30
N SER A 13 -9.74 16.19 2.20
CA SER A 13 -9.09 16.49 0.94
C SER A 13 -8.74 15.22 0.16
N PHE A 14 -8.68 15.34 -1.16
CA PHE A 14 -8.21 14.25 -2.01
C PHE A 14 -6.74 13.89 -1.73
N GLU A 15 -5.91 14.87 -1.37
CA GLU A 15 -4.51 14.67 -1.02
C GLU A 15 -4.34 13.75 0.20
N PHE A 16 -5.27 13.83 1.17
CA PHE A 16 -5.29 12.93 2.32
C PHE A 16 -5.56 11.47 1.92
N LEU A 17 -6.49 11.23 1.00
CA LEU A 17 -6.73 9.89 0.45
C LEU A 17 -5.48 9.33 -0.25
N MET A 18 -4.77 10.17 -1.01
CA MET A 18 -3.53 9.78 -1.67
C MET A 18 -2.41 9.49 -0.66
N CYS A 19 -2.37 10.20 0.46
CA CYS A 19 -1.46 9.91 1.56
C CYS A 19 -1.73 8.53 2.15
N LEU A 20 -3.00 8.21 2.44
CA LEU A 20 -3.42 6.90 2.95
C LEU A 20 -3.10 5.79 1.95
N LEU A 21 -3.32 6.01 0.66
CA LEU A 21 -2.94 5.08 -0.39
C LEU A 21 -1.41 4.85 -0.40
N GLY A 22 -0.61 5.92 -0.36
CA GLY A 22 0.84 5.82 -0.26
C GLY A 22 1.28 5.00 0.95
N ALA A 23 0.71 5.29 2.12
CA ALA A 23 0.96 4.53 3.34
C ALA A 23 0.56 3.05 3.19
N SER A 24 -0.59 2.75 2.58
CA SER A 24 -1.05 1.37 2.40
C SER A 24 -0.05 0.52 1.59
N ILE A 25 0.55 1.12 0.55
CA ILE A 25 1.56 0.46 -0.29
C ILE A 25 2.89 0.34 0.47
N SER A 26 3.27 1.35 1.27
CA SER A 26 4.48 1.31 2.09
C SER A 26 4.46 0.18 3.14
N LEU A 27 3.30 -0.11 3.72
CA LEU A 27 3.18 -1.08 4.80
C LEU A 27 3.14 -2.54 4.32
N LEU A 28 3.21 -2.80 3.00
CA LEU A 28 3.19 -4.15 2.44
C LEU A 28 4.29 -5.06 3.00
N LEU A 29 5.49 -4.51 3.28
CA LEU A 29 6.61 -5.26 3.85
C LEU A 29 6.52 -5.49 5.36
N ILE A 30 5.73 -4.71 6.09
CA ILE A 30 5.71 -4.80 7.56
C ILE A 30 4.81 -5.93 8.04
N GLY A 31 3.76 -6.24 7.27
CA GLY A 31 2.91 -7.40 7.53
C GLY A 31 1.47 -7.21 7.06
N PHE A 32 0.77 -8.33 6.94
CA PHE A 32 -0.63 -8.35 6.51
C PHE A 32 -1.53 -7.52 7.43
N ALA A 33 -1.41 -7.68 8.75
CA ALA A 33 -2.26 -6.97 9.71
C ALA A 33 -2.10 -5.44 9.63
N ALA A 34 -0.86 -4.96 9.53
CA ALA A 34 -0.58 -3.53 9.48
C ALA A 34 -1.07 -2.91 8.16
N SER A 35 -0.79 -3.58 7.03
CA SER A 35 -1.26 -3.13 5.71
C SER A 35 -2.79 -3.18 5.59
N SER A 36 -3.45 -4.23 6.12
CA SER A 36 -4.91 -4.38 6.04
C SER A 36 -5.66 -3.29 6.81
N ILE A 37 -5.14 -2.83 7.96
CA ILE A 37 -5.72 -1.72 8.72
C ILE A 37 -5.70 -0.44 7.90
N VAL A 38 -4.56 -0.10 7.29
CA VAL A 38 -4.42 1.14 6.51
C VAL A 38 -5.28 1.10 5.25
N ILE A 39 -5.35 -0.05 4.56
CA ILE A 39 -6.23 -0.25 3.40
C ILE A 39 -7.70 -0.09 3.81
N SER A 40 -8.10 -0.65 4.95
CA SER A 40 -9.47 -0.52 5.46
C SER A 40 -9.82 0.94 5.76
N ILE A 41 -8.90 1.67 6.41
CA ILE A 41 -9.03 3.12 6.66
C ILE A 41 -9.15 3.86 5.32
N PHE A 42 -8.30 3.57 4.34
CA PHE A 42 -8.38 4.16 3.00
C PHE A 42 -9.76 3.92 2.35
N CYS A 43 -10.31 2.70 2.44
CA CYS A 43 -11.62 2.39 1.89
C CYS A 43 -12.75 3.18 2.57
N VAL A 44 -12.74 3.23 3.91
CA VAL A 44 -13.74 4.00 4.70
C VAL A 44 -13.67 5.49 4.36
N PHE A 45 -12.47 6.07 4.28
CA PHE A 45 -12.31 7.48 3.93
C PHE A 45 -12.66 7.77 2.48
N SER A 46 -12.45 6.83 1.56
CA SER A 46 -12.86 6.94 0.16
C SER A 46 -14.39 6.99 0.04
N LEU A 47 -15.08 6.11 0.78
CA LEU A 47 -16.55 6.11 0.87
C LEU A 47 -17.08 7.40 1.49
N ARG A 48 -16.45 7.88 2.57
CA ARG A 48 -16.81 9.16 3.20
C ARG A 48 -16.61 10.34 2.24
N TYR A 49 -15.51 10.38 1.51
CA TYR A 49 -15.25 11.40 0.50
C TYR A 49 -16.32 11.38 -0.59
N PHE A 50 -16.67 10.20 -1.09
CA PHE A 50 -17.75 10.05 -2.06
C PHE A 50 -19.09 10.61 -1.55
N ILE A 51 -19.47 10.30 -0.30
CA ILE A 51 -20.73 10.79 0.31
C ILE A 51 -20.74 12.32 0.43
N LEU A 52 -19.62 12.94 0.79
CA LEU A 52 -19.53 14.40 0.96
C LEU A 52 -19.47 15.16 -0.37
N ASN A 53 -19.00 14.50 -1.43
CA ASN A 53 -18.72 15.12 -2.73
C ASN A 53 -19.55 14.52 -3.87
N ARG A 54 -20.72 13.92 -3.56
CA ARG A 54 -21.59 13.20 -4.52
C ARG A 54 -21.85 13.96 -5.81
N GLU A 55 -22.08 15.27 -5.73
CA GLU A 55 -22.39 16.09 -6.92
C GLU A 55 -21.20 16.35 -7.85
N LYS A 56 -19.97 16.13 -7.36
CA LYS A 56 -18.73 16.39 -8.11
C LYS A 56 -18.09 15.12 -8.67
N ILE A 57 -18.61 13.95 -8.32
CA ILE A 57 -18.00 12.67 -8.64
C ILE A 57 -18.95 11.88 -9.55
N THR A 58 -18.51 11.65 -10.79
CA THR A 58 -19.13 10.64 -11.63
C THR A 58 -18.54 9.28 -11.27
N PHE A 59 -19.41 8.30 -11.01
CA PHE A 59 -18.98 6.92 -10.85
C PHE A 59 -18.29 6.46 -12.13
N ARG A 60 -17.11 5.84 -12.02
CA ARG A 60 -16.34 5.39 -13.19
C ARG A 60 -16.07 3.90 -13.07
N PHE A 61 -16.60 3.15 -14.02
CA PHE A 61 -16.20 1.76 -14.25
C PHE A 61 -15.04 1.74 -15.23
N ASP A 62 -13.85 1.42 -14.74
CA ASP A 62 -12.67 1.14 -15.57
C ASP A 62 -12.57 -0.37 -15.79
N LEU A 63 -12.38 -0.81 -17.03
CA LEU A 63 -12.20 -2.22 -17.38
C LEU A 63 -11.01 -2.84 -16.63
N ALA A 64 -9.96 -2.06 -16.36
CA ALA A 64 -8.81 -2.54 -15.60
C ALA A 64 -9.16 -2.94 -14.16
N LEU A 65 -10.18 -2.29 -13.57
CA LEU A 65 -10.65 -2.56 -12.20
C LEU A 65 -11.59 -3.76 -12.12
N ILE A 66 -12.15 -4.21 -13.25
CA ILE A 66 -13.01 -5.39 -13.33
C ILE A 66 -12.20 -6.67 -13.14
N VAL A 67 -10.94 -6.70 -13.61
CA VAL A 67 -10.11 -7.91 -13.53
C VAL A 67 -9.91 -8.38 -12.08
N PRO A 68 -9.48 -7.54 -11.12
CA PRO A 68 -9.38 -7.96 -9.71
C PRO A 68 -10.74 -8.35 -9.10
N LEU A 69 -11.83 -7.69 -9.48
CA LEU A 69 -13.18 -8.03 -9.02
C LEU A 69 -13.60 -9.42 -9.49
N LEU A 70 -13.40 -9.74 -10.77
CA LEU A 70 -13.68 -11.06 -11.33
C LEU A 70 -12.83 -12.14 -10.67
N LEU A 71 -11.54 -11.85 -10.41
CA LEU A 71 -10.67 -12.78 -9.68
C LEU A 71 -11.18 -13.05 -8.26
N TYR A 72 -11.68 -12.03 -7.57
CA TYR A 72 -12.29 -12.23 -6.25
C TYR A 72 -13.56 -13.07 -6.33
N LEU A 73 -14.44 -12.81 -7.31
CA LEU A 73 -15.65 -13.61 -7.53
C LEU A 73 -15.32 -15.08 -7.85
N TYR A 74 -14.31 -15.32 -8.68
CA TYR A 74 -13.78 -16.66 -8.93
C TYR A 74 -13.28 -17.31 -7.63
N PHE A 75 -12.57 -16.55 -6.79
CA PHE A 75 -12.10 -17.03 -5.50
C PHE A 75 -13.26 -17.46 -4.59
N LEU A 76 -14.38 -16.73 -4.57
CA LEU A 76 -15.56 -17.10 -3.80
C LEU A 76 -16.17 -18.44 -4.24
N GLN A 77 -16.07 -18.80 -5.52
CA GLN A 77 -16.59 -20.08 -6.01
C GLN A 77 -15.86 -21.28 -5.42
N THR A 78 -14.60 -21.11 -4.96
CA THR A 78 -13.84 -22.18 -4.30
C THR A 78 -14.50 -22.67 -3.01
N TYR A 79 -15.41 -21.89 -2.41
CA TYR A 79 -16.18 -22.31 -1.24
C TYR A 79 -16.98 -23.59 -1.49
N PHE A 80 -17.56 -23.73 -2.68
CA PHE A 80 -18.43 -24.87 -3.02
C PHE A 80 -17.68 -26.19 -3.11
N TRP A 81 -16.37 -26.15 -3.35
CA TRP A 81 -15.52 -27.34 -3.48
C TRP A 81 -14.46 -27.43 -2.37
N SER A 82 -14.58 -26.62 -1.32
CA SER A 82 -13.58 -26.66 -0.26
C SER A 82 -13.85 -27.77 0.76
N VAL A 83 -12.79 -28.52 1.06
CA VAL A 83 -12.76 -29.54 2.12
C VAL A 83 -12.76 -28.88 3.51
N ASP A 84 -12.00 -27.79 3.67
CA ASP A 84 -11.92 -27.02 4.91
C ASP A 84 -12.52 -25.62 4.71
N LYS A 85 -13.81 -25.52 5.03
CA LYS A 85 -14.58 -24.27 4.93
C LYS A 85 -14.04 -23.19 5.88
N GLY A 86 -13.48 -23.57 7.03
CA GLY A 86 -12.96 -22.64 8.02
C GLY A 86 -11.70 -21.92 7.53
N GLN A 87 -10.75 -22.68 6.96
CA GLN A 87 -9.57 -22.09 6.32
C GLN A 87 -9.92 -21.28 5.08
N THR A 88 -10.93 -21.71 4.32
CA THR A 88 -11.38 -21.01 3.11
C THR A 88 -11.96 -19.64 3.43
N LEU A 89 -12.77 -19.53 4.49
CA LEU A 89 -13.29 -18.24 4.96
C LEU A 89 -12.16 -17.27 5.36
N LYS A 90 -11.13 -17.74 6.07
CA LYS A 90 -9.93 -16.94 6.36
C LYS A 90 -9.20 -16.51 5.09
N GLY A 91 -9.19 -17.36 4.07
CA GLY A 91 -8.68 -17.01 2.74
C GLY A 91 -9.46 -15.87 2.10
N PHE A 92 -10.81 -15.89 2.19
CA PHE A 92 -11.67 -14.82 1.66
C PHE A 92 -11.40 -13.49 2.33
N GLU A 93 -11.26 -13.47 3.65
CA GLU A 93 -10.91 -12.27 4.41
C GLU A 93 -9.57 -11.66 3.94
N ARG A 94 -8.58 -12.50 3.61
CA ARG A 94 -7.29 -12.03 3.09
C ARG A 94 -7.38 -11.48 1.68
N MET A 95 -8.20 -12.10 0.84
CA MET A 95 -8.33 -11.75 -0.57
C MET A 95 -9.36 -10.65 -0.84
N ILE A 96 -10.12 -10.22 0.18
CA ILE A 96 -11.15 -9.16 0.05
C ILE A 96 -10.59 -7.84 -0.50
N VAL A 97 -9.28 -7.60 -0.33
CA VAL A 97 -8.56 -6.46 -0.91
C VAL A 97 -8.72 -6.39 -2.42
N LEU A 98 -8.80 -7.54 -3.10
CA LEU A 98 -9.05 -7.64 -4.55
C LEU A 98 -10.41 -7.06 -4.97
N ALA A 99 -11.37 -6.96 -4.05
CA ALA A 99 -12.65 -6.30 -4.29
C ALA A 99 -12.68 -4.88 -3.72
N LEU A 100 -12.22 -4.69 -2.48
CA LEU A 100 -12.29 -3.40 -1.79
C LEU A 100 -11.52 -2.30 -2.52
N VAL A 101 -10.32 -2.60 -3.02
CA VAL A 101 -9.47 -1.61 -3.68
C VAL A 101 -10.12 -1.13 -5.00
N PRO A 102 -10.55 -2.00 -5.93
CA PRO A 102 -11.30 -1.57 -7.11
C PRO A 102 -12.55 -0.75 -6.80
N ILE A 103 -13.32 -1.15 -5.78
CA ILE A 103 -14.52 -0.42 -5.37
C ILE A 103 -14.14 0.99 -4.88
N ALA A 104 -13.11 1.10 -4.03
CA ALA A 104 -12.60 2.38 -3.55
C ALA A 104 -12.13 3.28 -4.70
N PHE A 105 -11.43 2.73 -5.71
CA PHE A 105 -11.00 3.50 -6.89
C PHE A 105 -12.15 3.93 -7.79
N SER A 106 -13.25 3.18 -7.84
CA SER A 106 -14.43 3.51 -8.67
C SER A 106 -15.25 4.68 -8.13
N ILE A 107 -15.15 4.94 -6.81
CA ILE A 107 -15.90 5.99 -6.10
C ILE A 107 -15.09 7.27 -5.83
N ILE A 108 -13.81 7.30 -6.22
CA ILE A 108 -12.96 8.49 -6.10
C ILE A 108 -12.69 9.12 -7.47
N PRO A 109 -12.41 10.43 -7.55
CA PRO A 109 -12.06 11.06 -8.82
C PRO A 109 -10.73 10.53 -9.37
N LYS A 110 -10.56 10.66 -10.69
CA LYS A 110 -9.37 10.17 -11.40
C LYS A 110 -8.09 10.74 -10.78
N VAL A 111 -7.17 9.85 -10.44
CA VAL A 111 -5.87 10.21 -9.88
C VAL A 111 -5.07 10.98 -10.94
N SER A 112 -4.76 12.24 -10.65
CA SER A 112 -3.91 13.08 -11.49
C SER A 112 -2.44 12.68 -11.38
N TYR A 113 -1.60 13.09 -12.34
CA TYR A 113 -0.15 12.86 -12.29
C TYR A 113 0.50 13.47 -11.03
N LYS A 114 0.02 14.63 -10.57
CA LYS A 114 0.49 15.25 -9.31
C LYS A 114 0.24 14.32 -8.12
N ASN A 115 -0.92 13.67 -8.09
CA ASN A 115 -1.33 12.78 -7.01
C ASN A 115 -0.53 11.47 -7.03
N TYR A 116 -0.25 10.91 -8.21
CA TYR A 116 0.68 9.77 -8.33
C TYR A 116 2.06 10.09 -7.77
N ARG A 117 2.60 11.27 -8.09
CA ARG A 117 3.89 11.72 -7.54
C ARG A 117 3.86 11.82 -6.02
N TYR A 118 2.74 12.24 -5.44
CA TYR A 118 2.56 12.30 -3.99
C TYR A 118 2.57 10.91 -3.36
N VAL A 119 1.79 9.96 -3.90
CA VAL A 119 1.74 8.55 -3.47
C VAL A 119 3.13 7.93 -3.51
N LEU A 120 3.81 8.01 -4.66
CA LEU A 120 5.16 7.45 -4.85
C LEU A 120 6.21 8.15 -4.00
N GLY A 121 6.03 9.43 -3.69
CA GLY A 121 6.87 10.18 -2.76
C GLY A 121 6.79 9.62 -1.33
N VAL A 122 5.57 9.42 -0.81
CA VAL A 122 5.35 8.81 0.51
C VAL A 122 5.91 7.39 0.55
N PHE A 123 5.64 6.59 -0.49
CA PHE A 123 6.16 5.23 -0.64
C PHE A 123 7.69 5.19 -0.60
N THR A 124 8.34 6.06 -1.37
CA THR A 124 9.81 6.12 -1.46
C THR A 124 10.46 6.56 -0.16
N TRP A 125 9.89 7.56 0.52
CA TRP A 125 10.36 7.97 1.84
C TRP A 125 10.21 6.85 2.87
N SER A 126 9.11 6.10 2.82
CA SER A 126 8.89 4.96 3.71
C SER A 126 9.91 3.85 3.46
N ASN A 127 10.20 3.53 2.19
CA ASN A 127 11.22 2.54 1.84
C ASN A 127 12.63 3.00 2.25
N ALA A 128 12.94 4.29 2.12
CA ALA A 128 14.21 4.82 2.61
C ALA A 128 14.35 4.63 4.13
N LEU A 129 13.30 4.92 4.90
CA LEU A 129 13.27 4.67 6.35
C LEU A 129 13.42 3.18 6.68
N LEU A 130 12.73 2.30 5.97
CA LEU A 130 12.89 0.84 6.12
C LEU A 130 14.32 0.39 5.79
N GLY A 131 14.96 0.96 4.78
CA GLY A 131 16.33 0.65 4.41
C GLY A 131 17.32 1.06 5.51
N ILE A 132 17.13 2.25 6.09
CA ILE A 132 17.92 2.70 7.25
C ILE A 132 17.70 1.74 8.43
N PHE A 133 16.46 1.34 8.70
CA PHE A 133 16.15 0.37 9.75
C PHE A 133 16.88 -0.98 9.56
N PHE A 134 16.88 -1.54 8.33
CA PHE A 134 17.62 -2.77 8.04
C PHE A 134 19.12 -2.61 8.25
N LEU A 135 19.71 -1.49 7.82
CA LEU A 135 21.13 -1.22 8.02
C LEU A 135 21.49 -1.07 9.51
N CYS A 136 20.67 -0.35 10.29
CA CYS A 136 20.86 -0.23 11.74
C CYS A 136 20.76 -1.59 12.44
N SER A 137 19.81 -2.43 12.04
CA SER A 137 19.66 -3.77 12.61
C SER A 137 20.82 -4.69 12.23
N ALA A 138 21.26 -4.68 10.97
CA ALA A 138 22.43 -5.43 10.53
C ALA A 138 23.69 -4.99 11.28
N PHE A 139 23.86 -3.69 11.52
CA PHE A 139 24.96 -3.18 12.34
C PHE A 139 24.90 -3.71 13.78
N TYR A 140 23.72 -3.74 14.39
CA TYR A 140 23.52 -4.33 15.73
C TYR A 140 23.88 -5.83 15.76
N TYR A 141 23.50 -6.61 14.73
CA TYR A 141 23.89 -8.01 14.62
C TYR A 141 25.37 -8.21 14.31
N PHE A 142 25.98 -7.31 13.54
CA PHE A 142 27.42 -7.32 13.25
C PHE A 142 28.24 -7.16 14.54
N MET A 143 27.82 -6.28 15.45
CA MET A 143 28.47 -6.10 16.74
C MET A 143 28.44 -7.37 17.61
N GLN A 144 27.46 -8.26 17.41
CA GLN A 144 27.34 -9.52 18.16
C GLN A 144 28.05 -10.69 17.48
N LYS A 145 27.83 -10.86 16.18
CA LYS A 145 28.30 -12.04 15.43
C LYS A 145 29.67 -11.84 14.79
N HIS A 146 30.15 -10.60 14.69
CA HIS A 146 31.38 -10.21 13.98
C HIS A 146 31.50 -10.71 12.53
N SER A 147 30.37 -11.08 11.90
CA SER A 147 30.33 -11.60 10.53
C SER A 147 29.76 -10.56 9.58
N ILE A 148 30.45 -10.29 8.47
CA ILE A 148 30.00 -9.36 7.42
C ILE A 148 28.75 -9.88 6.68
N SER A 149 28.46 -11.19 6.78
CA SER A 149 27.29 -11.82 6.15
C SER A 149 25.97 -11.13 6.51
N VAL A 150 25.89 -10.50 7.69
CA VAL A 150 24.66 -9.84 8.19
C VAL A 150 24.21 -8.67 7.33
N PHE A 151 25.10 -8.10 6.51
CA PHE A 151 24.77 -7.03 5.56
C PHE A 151 24.31 -7.55 4.20
N THR A 152 24.20 -8.87 4.02
CA THR A 152 23.95 -9.49 2.71
C THR A 152 22.61 -10.21 2.64
N TYR A 153 21.95 -10.03 1.50
CA TYR A 153 20.79 -10.80 1.03
C TYR A 153 19.74 -11.10 2.11
N HIS A 154 19.57 -12.36 2.50
CA HIS A 154 18.57 -12.79 3.48
C HIS A 154 18.87 -12.32 4.91
N GLU A 155 20.14 -12.23 5.31
CA GLU A 155 20.47 -11.83 6.69
C GLU A 155 20.12 -10.37 6.95
N LEU A 156 20.29 -9.49 5.94
CA LEU A 156 19.95 -8.07 6.04
C LEU A 156 18.47 -7.82 6.31
N VAL A 157 17.58 -8.64 5.74
CA VAL A 157 16.12 -8.46 5.83
C VAL A 157 15.44 -9.44 6.78
N SER A 158 16.22 -10.33 7.41
CA SER A 158 15.74 -11.39 8.30
C SER A 158 15.01 -10.86 9.55
N VAL A 159 15.25 -9.60 9.93
CA VAL A 159 14.67 -8.93 11.10
C VAL A 159 13.14 -8.94 11.11
N LEU A 160 12.53 -8.92 9.92
CA LEU A 160 11.09 -8.94 9.73
C LEU A 160 10.60 -10.26 9.10
N ASP A 161 11.45 -11.31 9.10
CA ASP A 161 11.20 -12.59 8.44
C ASP A 161 10.81 -12.44 6.95
N LEU A 162 11.40 -11.44 6.29
CA LEU A 162 11.07 -11.11 4.90
C LEU A 162 11.92 -11.87 3.91
N ASN A 163 11.31 -12.22 2.79
CA ASN A 163 12.05 -12.70 1.63
C ASN A 163 12.73 -11.52 0.92
N ALA A 164 14.04 -11.60 0.74
CA ALA A 164 14.88 -10.59 0.09
C ALA A 164 14.37 -10.24 -1.32
N VAL A 165 13.78 -11.19 -2.05
CA VAL A 165 13.22 -10.95 -3.39
C VAL A 165 12.11 -9.89 -3.36
N TYR A 166 11.20 -9.96 -2.39
CA TYR A 166 10.12 -8.97 -2.26
C TYR A 166 10.66 -7.58 -1.89
N VAL A 167 11.66 -7.54 -0.99
CA VAL A 167 12.31 -6.30 -0.60
C VAL A 167 13.01 -5.65 -1.80
N THR A 168 13.75 -6.42 -2.59
CA THR A 168 14.42 -5.91 -3.81
C THR A 168 13.42 -5.35 -4.82
N LEU A 169 12.29 -6.03 -5.06
CA LEU A 169 11.24 -5.54 -5.96
C LEU A 169 10.68 -4.19 -5.48
N ILE A 170 10.34 -4.08 -4.20
CA ILE A 170 9.76 -2.86 -3.61
C ILE A 170 10.75 -1.70 -3.64
N PHE A 171 12.01 -1.93 -3.29
CA PHE A 171 13.05 -0.91 -3.37
C PHE A 171 13.39 -0.51 -4.80
N SER A 172 13.30 -1.44 -5.76
CA SER A 172 13.51 -1.13 -7.19
C SER A 172 12.49 -0.13 -7.71
N ILE A 173 11.22 -0.24 -7.31
CA ILE A 173 10.17 0.73 -7.69
C ILE A 173 10.54 2.13 -7.18
N SER A 174 10.97 2.25 -5.93
CA SER A 174 11.44 3.51 -5.36
C SER A 174 12.67 4.07 -6.07
N PHE A 175 13.63 3.20 -6.40
CA PHE A 175 14.83 3.59 -7.15
C PHE A 175 14.48 4.14 -8.54
N PHE A 176 13.65 3.44 -9.32
CA PHE A 176 13.20 3.92 -10.63
C PHE A 176 12.39 5.20 -10.53
N TYR A 177 11.55 5.36 -9.50
CA TYR A 177 10.85 6.61 -9.26
C TYR A 177 11.82 7.77 -9.02
N LEU A 178 12.83 7.61 -8.15
CA LEU A 178 13.86 8.63 -7.92
C LEU A 178 14.66 8.97 -9.19
N LEU A 179 15.01 7.97 -10.00
CA LEU A 179 15.65 8.18 -11.30
C LEU A 179 14.76 8.99 -12.26
N SER A 180 13.46 8.70 -12.28
CA SER A 180 12.51 9.42 -13.14
C SER A 180 12.37 10.91 -12.77
N LEU A 181 12.60 11.27 -11.50
CA LEU A 181 12.57 12.66 -11.04
C LEU A 181 13.78 13.46 -11.55
N LYS A 182 14.97 12.83 -11.60
CA LYS A 182 16.20 13.48 -12.08
C LYS A 182 16.11 13.90 -13.56
N LYS A 183 15.42 13.10 -14.38
CA LYS A 183 15.29 13.34 -15.83
C LYS A 183 14.40 14.56 -16.18
N LYS A 184 13.67 15.12 -15.21
CA LYS A 184 12.73 16.23 -15.40
C LYS A 184 13.34 17.62 -15.11
N GLN A 185 14.61 17.68 -14.70
CA GLN A 185 15.34 18.91 -14.35
C GLN A 185 16.43 19.30 -15.35
N LEU A 186 16.42 18.70 -16.56
CA LEU A 186 17.30 19.03 -17.68
C LEU A 186 16.49 19.64 -18.82
#